data_AF-A0A076H999-F1
#
_entry.id   AF-A0A076H999-F1
#
_cell.length_a   1.000
_cell.length_b   1.000
_cell.length_c   1.000
_cell.angle_alpha   90.00
_cell.angle_beta   90.00
_cell.angle_gamma   90.00
#
_symmetry.space_group_name_H-M   'P 1'
#
loop_
_entity.id
_entity.type
_entity.pdbx_description
1 polymer ?
#
loop_
_entity_poly.entity_id
_entity_poly.type
_entity_poly.pdbx_seq_one_letter_code
_entity_poly.pdbx_strand_id
1 'polypeptide(L)'
;MIDKLIQSNVINSRTALLDARGNFDDLATHYKEYEWIQFDHNQTLEDLWNELSPHAKEWWDLLDISKKQSPELPELPGLEDISRLIFICQKLTTIDQDEDMVVVLPHPNHAIQLLGMAQQGPLLIENLLEPLLNWWDNTRKSLSAVETFLRIKLPTSQQLRLTPQWRQNFETLQALTNDRKIHRFYLVLDGDHQNQSSLNRRLSVCGMHAVTPSALILSDLDIEVMAQLNEELDASMMTTTSIDNLNEMTLNRLEISTKANFVLNESQQSISIFLPGVSKKDLVIKQIGEVVFLFYLGQKRALHLTDSLKTQTCQKGQMHLGWLTLRFNQLEQNA
;
A
#
# COMPACT_ATOMS: atom_id res chain seq x y z
N MET A 1 -16.38 1.76 -17.58
CA MET A 1 -15.55 0.59 -17.18
C MET A 1 -15.97 0.06 -15.82
N ILE A 2 -16.06 0.91 -14.78
CA ILE A 2 -16.65 0.55 -13.48
C ILE A 2 -18.09 0.07 -13.64
N ASP A 3 -18.89 0.69 -14.53
CA ASP A 3 -20.26 0.22 -14.81
C ASP A 3 -20.29 -1.23 -15.34
N LYS A 4 -19.30 -1.64 -16.16
CA LYS A 4 -19.20 -3.03 -16.62
C LYS A 4 -18.90 -3.98 -15.45
N LEU A 5 -18.09 -3.55 -14.47
CA LEU A 5 -17.81 -4.33 -13.26
C LEU A 5 -19.05 -4.46 -12.37
N ILE A 6 -19.79 -3.37 -12.16
CA ILE A 6 -21.08 -3.36 -11.44
C ILE A 6 -22.09 -4.28 -12.15
N GLN A 7 -22.26 -4.13 -13.47
CA GLN A 7 -23.18 -4.93 -14.28
C GLN A 7 -22.83 -6.42 -14.32
N SER A 8 -21.55 -6.78 -14.14
CA SER A 8 -21.10 -8.16 -14.06
C SER A 8 -21.30 -8.82 -12.68
N ASN A 9 -22.04 -8.17 -11.77
CA ASN A 9 -22.25 -8.61 -10.38
C ASN A 9 -20.97 -8.81 -9.56
N VAL A 10 -19.85 -8.17 -9.95
CA VAL A 10 -18.63 -8.11 -9.12
C VAL A 10 -18.92 -7.40 -7.80
N ILE A 11 -19.84 -6.43 -7.85
CA ILE A 11 -20.22 -5.56 -6.75
C ILE A 11 -21.67 -5.87 -6.38
N ASN A 12 -21.89 -6.51 -5.24
CA ASN A 12 -23.22 -6.91 -4.78
C ASN A 12 -24.00 -5.69 -4.26
N SER A 13 -25.33 -5.66 -4.42
CA SER A 13 -26.25 -4.63 -3.91
C SER A 13 -26.13 -4.29 -2.40
N ARG A 14 -25.41 -5.09 -1.60
CA ARG A 14 -25.09 -4.81 -0.19
C ARG A 14 -23.68 -4.28 0.04
N THR A 15 -22.93 -4.04 -1.03
CA THR A 15 -21.53 -3.63 -0.97
C THR A 15 -21.43 -2.12 -0.83
N ALA A 16 -20.70 -1.64 0.17
CA ALA A 16 -20.36 -0.22 0.26
C ALA A 16 -19.34 0.16 -0.81
N LEU A 17 -19.65 1.20 -1.59
CA LEU A 17 -18.77 1.72 -2.64
C LEU A 17 -18.03 2.95 -2.15
N LEU A 18 -16.71 2.82 -1.99
CA LEU A 18 -15.85 3.93 -1.60
C LEU A 18 -15.07 4.41 -2.81
N ASP A 19 -15.20 5.71 -3.11
CA ASP A 19 -14.41 6.35 -4.15
C ASP A 19 -13.24 7.11 -3.54
N ALA A 20 -12.04 6.52 -3.61
CA ALA A 20 -10.81 7.12 -3.10
C ALA A 20 -10.05 7.96 -4.16
N ARG A 21 -10.62 8.13 -5.37
CA ARG A 21 -9.98 8.88 -6.47
C ARG A 21 -9.92 10.38 -6.19
N GLY A 22 -10.86 10.92 -5.42
CA GLY A 22 -11.04 12.37 -5.19
C GLY A 22 -12.04 12.99 -6.16
N ASN A 23 -11.75 14.21 -6.65
CA ASN A 23 -12.60 14.99 -7.58
C ASN A 23 -12.80 14.25 -8.92
N PHE A 24 -13.79 13.37 -8.97
CA PHE A 24 -14.23 12.69 -10.18
C PHE A 24 -15.67 13.11 -10.46
N ASP A 25 -15.84 14.13 -11.31
CA ASP A 25 -17.14 14.76 -11.62
C ASP A 25 -18.07 13.88 -12.50
N ASP A 26 -17.61 12.71 -12.95
CA ASP A 26 -18.28 11.90 -13.96
C ASP A 26 -19.30 10.86 -13.41
N LEU A 27 -19.72 10.97 -12.14
CA LEU A 27 -20.77 10.11 -11.56
C LEU A 27 -22.20 10.54 -11.94
N ALA A 28 -22.39 11.00 -13.18
CA ALA A 28 -23.71 11.25 -13.75
C ALA A 28 -24.56 9.96 -13.91
N THR A 29 -23.98 8.78 -13.69
CA THR A 29 -24.68 7.50 -13.65
C THR A 29 -25.00 7.09 -12.21
N HIS A 30 -25.96 7.78 -11.59
CA HIS A 30 -26.59 7.33 -10.36
C HIS A 30 -27.36 6.02 -10.61
N TYR A 31 -26.71 4.88 -10.43
CA TYR A 31 -27.43 3.63 -10.19
C TYR A 31 -28.04 3.71 -8.79
N LYS A 32 -29.37 3.79 -8.71
CA LYS A 32 -30.16 3.97 -7.47
C LYS A 32 -30.00 2.86 -6.42
N GLU A 33 -29.20 1.84 -6.68
CA GLU A 33 -29.04 0.65 -5.83
C GLU A 33 -27.79 0.67 -4.94
N TYR A 34 -26.86 1.62 -5.12
CA TYR A 34 -25.61 1.66 -4.35
C TYR A 34 -25.34 3.04 -3.75
N GLU A 35 -24.93 3.07 -2.48
CA GLU A 35 -24.47 4.29 -1.80
C GLU A 35 -22.98 4.52 -2.09
N TRP A 36 -22.68 5.63 -2.79
CA TRP A 36 -21.32 6.05 -3.09
C TRP A 36 -20.81 7.00 -2.01
N ILE A 37 -19.70 6.64 -1.37
CA ILE A 37 -19.04 7.48 -0.38
C ILE A 37 -17.76 8.02 -1.01
N GLN A 38 -17.73 9.32 -1.27
CA GLN A 38 -16.60 9.98 -1.93
C GLN A 38 -15.55 10.47 -0.93
N PHE A 39 -14.28 10.31 -1.31
CA PHE A 39 -13.16 10.91 -0.60
C PHE A 39 -13.07 12.40 -0.90
N ASP A 40 -13.18 13.21 0.15
CA ASP A 40 -12.86 14.64 0.14
C ASP A 40 -11.67 14.88 1.08
N HIS A 41 -10.56 15.32 0.49
CA HIS A 41 -9.34 15.61 1.24
C HIS A 41 -9.54 16.70 2.29
N ASN A 42 -10.23 17.78 1.95
CA ASN A 42 -10.41 18.93 2.84
C ASN A 42 -11.33 18.57 3.99
N GLN A 43 -12.44 17.87 3.70
CA GLN A 43 -13.35 17.39 4.76
C GLN A 43 -12.63 16.42 5.70
N THR A 44 -11.86 15.46 5.16
CA THR A 44 -11.11 14.50 5.96
C THR A 44 -10.09 15.20 6.86
N LEU A 45 -9.38 16.22 6.34
CA LEU A 45 -8.46 17.02 7.14
C LEU A 45 -9.18 17.84 8.22
N GLU A 46 -10.35 18.41 7.92
CA GLU A 46 -11.14 19.13 8.90
C GLU A 46 -11.61 18.22 10.04
N ASP A 47 -12.11 17.04 9.72
CA ASP A 47 -12.53 16.04 10.71
C ASP A 47 -11.36 15.63 11.61
N LEU A 48 -10.19 15.35 11.00
CA LEU A 48 -8.96 15.04 11.72
C LEU A 48 -8.48 16.21 12.58
N TRP A 49 -8.56 17.44 12.08
CA TRP A 49 -8.17 18.62 12.83
C TRP A 49 -9.07 18.82 14.06
N ASN A 50 -10.38 18.61 13.91
CA ASN A 50 -11.34 18.70 15.00
C ASN A 50 -11.12 17.62 16.06
N GLU A 51 -10.71 16.42 15.65
CA GLU A 51 -10.31 15.34 16.57
C GLU A 51 -8.99 15.67 17.29
N LEU A 52 -7.96 16.12 16.57
CA LEU A 52 -6.60 16.28 17.09
C LEU A 52 -6.36 17.61 17.83
N SER A 53 -7.03 18.68 17.45
CA SER A 53 -6.84 20.03 18.01
C SER A 53 -6.99 20.08 19.54
N PRO A 54 -8.05 19.47 20.14
CA PRO A 54 -8.20 19.43 21.59
C PRO A 54 -7.08 18.66 22.31
N HIS A 55 -6.55 17.61 21.69
CA HIS A 55 -5.57 16.71 22.29
C HIS A 55 -4.14 17.27 22.32
N ALA A 56 -3.80 18.12 21.36
CA ALA A 56 -2.46 18.70 21.22
C ALA A 56 -2.44 20.23 21.45
N LYS A 57 -3.44 20.77 22.16
CA LYS A 57 -3.59 22.22 22.40
C LYS A 57 -2.31 22.89 22.93
N GLU A 58 -1.62 22.29 23.90
CA GLU A 58 -0.39 22.87 24.47
C GLU A 58 0.73 23.00 23.41
N TRP A 59 0.77 22.09 22.45
CA TRP A 59 1.68 22.15 21.31
C TRP A 59 1.26 23.19 20.29
N TRP A 60 -0.04 23.29 20.00
CA TRP A 60 -0.57 24.29 19.09
C TRP A 60 -0.36 25.72 19.62
N ASP A 61 -0.50 25.91 20.93
CA ASP A 61 -0.21 27.18 21.60
C ASP A 61 1.29 27.52 21.55
N LEU A 62 2.18 26.52 21.75
CA LEU A 62 3.63 26.70 21.62
C LEU A 62 4.04 27.12 20.20
N LEU A 63 3.40 26.53 19.18
CA LEU A 63 3.71 26.77 17.77
C LEU A 63 2.97 28.00 17.20
N ASP A 64 2.11 28.65 17.99
CA ASP A 64 1.20 29.73 17.56
C ASP A 64 0.30 29.32 16.37
N ILE A 65 -0.13 28.06 16.38
CA ILE A 65 -1.01 27.44 15.37
C ILE A 65 -2.43 27.27 15.91
N SER A 66 -2.66 27.40 17.22
CA SER A 66 -3.96 27.12 17.86
C SER A 66 -5.13 27.97 17.36
N LYS A 67 -4.86 29.10 16.70
CA LYS A 67 -5.86 29.96 16.07
C LYS A 67 -6.12 29.67 14.60
N LYS A 68 -5.31 28.79 13.98
CA LYS A 68 -5.42 28.48 12.56
C LYS A 68 -6.56 27.50 12.28
N GLN A 69 -7.17 27.66 11.12
CA GLN A 69 -8.15 26.71 10.59
C GLN A 69 -7.44 25.64 9.75
N SER A 70 -8.06 24.46 9.57
CA SER A 70 -7.51 23.36 8.75
C SER A 70 -7.01 23.82 7.36
N PRO A 71 -7.74 24.69 6.61
CA PRO A 71 -7.29 25.16 5.30
C PRO A 71 -6.05 26.10 5.34
N GLU A 72 -5.69 26.62 6.51
CA GLU A 72 -4.52 27.50 6.68
C GLU A 72 -3.23 26.73 6.97
N LEU A 73 -3.31 25.40 7.06
CA LEU A 73 -2.17 24.51 7.24
C LEU A 73 -1.40 24.39 5.90
N PRO A 74 -0.06 24.32 5.95
CA PRO A 74 0.73 24.17 4.73
C PRO A 74 0.45 22.82 4.06
N GLU A 75 0.29 22.82 2.74
CA GLU A 75 0.21 21.60 1.96
C GLU A 75 1.56 20.86 2.02
N LEU A 76 1.54 19.65 2.57
CA LEU A 76 2.70 18.78 2.62
C LEU A 76 2.56 17.65 1.58
N PRO A 77 3.58 17.39 0.75
CA PRO A 77 3.51 16.31 -0.22
C PRO A 77 3.32 14.96 0.49
N GLY A 78 2.35 14.18 0.03
CA GLY A 78 1.97 12.89 0.61
C GLY A 78 0.94 12.96 1.76
N LEU A 79 0.57 14.15 2.23
CA LEU A 79 -0.49 14.31 3.24
C LEU A 79 -1.85 13.84 2.70
N GLU A 80 -2.12 14.11 1.43
CA GLU A 80 -3.32 13.66 0.74
C GLU A 80 -3.41 12.11 0.73
N ASP A 81 -2.29 11.43 0.50
CA ASP A 81 -2.23 9.96 0.50
C ASP A 81 -2.49 9.38 1.89
N ILE A 82 -1.91 9.99 2.92
CA ILE A 82 -2.20 9.61 4.31
C ILE A 82 -3.68 9.85 4.64
N SER A 83 -4.25 10.98 4.22
CA SER A 83 -5.67 11.27 4.44
C SER A 83 -6.59 10.28 3.71
N ARG A 84 -6.23 9.81 2.51
CA ARG A 84 -6.94 8.73 1.79
C ARG A 84 -6.91 7.43 2.57
N LEU A 85 -5.74 7.04 3.09
CA LEU A 85 -5.63 5.83 3.92
C LEU A 85 -6.45 5.94 5.20
N ILE A 86 -6.46 7.11 5.84
CA ILE A 86 -7.27 7.38 7.01
C ILE A 86 -8.76 7.28 6.70
N PHE A 87 -9.21 7.88 5.60
CA PHE A 87 -10.60 7.78 5.13
C PHE A 87 -11.02 6.31 4.95
N ILE A 88 -10.19 5.49 4.29
CA ILE A 88 -10.45 4.06 4.11
C ILE A 88 -10.51 3.34 5.47
N CYS A 89 -9.55 3.59 6.36
CA CYS A 89 -9.51 3.02 7.71
C CYS A 89 -10.78 3.34 8.52
N GLN A 90 -11.22 4.60 8.54
CA GLN A 90 -12.41 5.02 9.28
C GLN A 90 -13.66 4.30 8.77
N LYS A 91 -13.80 4.17 7.45
CA LYS A 91 -14.94 3.46 6.88
C LYS A 91 -14.89 1.95 7.15
N LEU A 92 -13.70 1.34 7.13
CA LEU A 92 -13.54 -0.07 7.51
C LEU A 92 -14.02 -0.35 8.94
N THR A 93 -13.85 0.60 9.86
CA THR A 93 -14.34 0.44 11.24
C THR A 93 -15.85 0.63 11.39
N THR A 94 -16.53 1.16 10.39
CA THR A 94 -17.98 1.48 10.43
C THR A 94 -18.83 0.42 9.76
N ILE A 95 -18.25 -0.37 8.84
CA ILE A 95 -18.97 -1.41 8.10
C ILE A 95 -19.11 -2.67 8.95
N ASP A 96 -20.27 -3.32 8.86
CA ASP A 96 -20.54 -4.60 9.52
C ASP A 96 -19.64 -5.70 8.96
N GLN A 97 -19.22 -6.64 9.82
CA GLN A 97 -18.25 -7.69 9.45
C GLN A 97 -18.70 -8.62 8.32
N ASP A 98 -19.99 -8.63 7.98
CA ASP A 98 -20.59 -9.48 6.95
C ASP A 98 -20.81 -8.76 5.60
N GLU A 99 -20.42 -7.48 5.47
CA GLU A 99 -20.56 -6.70 4.24
C GLU A 99 -19.23 -6.54 3.49
N ASP A 100 -19.27 -6.78 2.18
CA ASP A 100 -18.13 -6.51 1.31
C ASP A 100 -17.97 -4.99 1.10
N MET A 101 -16.74 -4.51 1.12
CA MET A 101 -16.38 -3.14 0.77
C MET A 101 -15.61 -3.14 -0.55
N VAL A 102 -16.05 -2.35 -1.53
CA VAL A 102 -15.30 -2.14 -2.77
C VAL A 102 -14.77 -0.71 -2.80
N VAL A 103 -13.44 -0.61 -2.94
CA VAL A 103 -12.73 0.66 -2.98
C VAL A 103 -12.21 0.91 -4.40
N VAL A 104 -12.65 2.01 -5.00
CA VAL A 104 -12.11 2.49 -6.27
C VAL A 104 -10.93 3.40 -5.96
N LEU A 105 -9.74 2.92 -6.31
CA LEU A 105 -8.49 3.65 -6.07
C LEU A 105 -8.18 4.67 -7.18
N PRO A 106 -7.30 5.66 -6.92
CA PRO A 106 -6.75 6.56 -7.92
C PRO A 106 -6.09 5.86 -9.12
N HIS A 107 -5.54 6.65 -10.05
CA HIS A 107 -4.83 6.12 -11.22
C HIS A 107 -3.80 5.02 -10.82
N PRO A 108 -3.68 3.92 -11.58
CA PRO A 108 -2.96 2.71 -11.17
C PRO A 108 -1.60 2.89 -10.49
N ASN A 109 -0.72 3.73 -11.03
CA ASN A 109 0.61 3.94 -10.44
C ASN A 109 0.54 4.54 -9.03
N HIS A 110 -0.41 5.46 -8.80
CA HIS A 110 -0.64 6.08 -7.51
C HIS A 110 -1.31 5.10 -6.55
N ALA A 111 -2.29 4.33 -7.03
CA ALA A 111 -2.93 3.27 -6.25
C ALA A 111 -1.93 2.21 -5.74
N ILE A 112 -0.97 1.79 -6.57
CA ILE A 112 0.09 0.84 -6.17
C ILE A 112 0.95 1.42 -5.05
N GLN A 113 1.31 2.70 -5.13
CA GLN A 113 2.07 3.37 -4.08
C GLN A 113 1.27 3.49 -2.79
N LEU A 114 0.00 3.89 -2.89
CA LEU A 114 -0.93 4.02 -1.77
C LEU A 114 -1.12 2.68 -1.04
N LEU A 115 -1.33 1.59 -1.78
CA LEU A 115 -1.42 0.25 -1.22
C LEU A 115 -0.09 -0.21 -0.60
N GLY A 116 1.04 0.13 -1.22
CA GLY A 116 2.36 -0.14 -0.64
C GLY A 116 2.60 0.60 0.67
N MET A 117 2.06 1.82 0.81
CA MET A 117 2.05 2.56 2.07
C MET A 117 1.13 1.89 3.10
N ALA A 118 -0.07 1.47 2.70
CA ALA A 118 -1.01 0.77 3.57
C ALA A 118 -0.42 -0.53 4.16
N GLN A 119 0.37 -1.26 3.39
CA GLN A 119 1.06 -2.47 3.83
C GLN A 119 2.14 -2.22 4.90
N GLN A 120 2.62 -0.98 5.07
CA GLN A 120 3.53 -0.63 6.16
C GLN A 120 2.77 -0.44 7.49
N GLY A 121 1.47 -0.17 7.44
CA GLY A 121 0.61 0.00 8.62
C GLY A 121 1.07 1.14 9.53
N PRO A 122 1.09 0.96 10.85
CA PRO A 122 1.45 2.02 11.79
C PRO A 122 2.93 2.46 11.65
N LEU A 123 3.80 1.58 11.15
CA LEU A 123 5.23 1.88 10.97
C LEU A 123 5.48 3.06 10.03
N LEU A 124 4.56 3.31 9.09
CA LEU A 124 4.64 4.47 8.20
C LEU A 124 4.75 5.78 8.99
N ILE A 125 3.91 5.91 10.01
CA ILE A 125 3.82 7.13 10.84
C ILE A 125 4.82 7.04 12.00
N GLU A 126 4.93 5.88 12.66
CA GLU A 126 5.82 5.70 13.82
C GLU A 126 7.29 5.96 13.48
N ASN A 127 7.78 5.50 12.32
CA ASN A 127 9.17 5.73 11.92
C ASN A 127 9.50 7.21 11.68
N LEU A 128 8.51 8.03 11.33
CA LEU A 128 8.67 9.47 11.17
C LEU A 128 8.53 10.20 12.51
N LEU A 129 7.52 9.81 13.28
CA LEU A 129 7.08 10.53 14.47
C LEU A 129 7.93 10.19 15.71
N GLU A 130 8.17 8.91 16.00
CA GLU A 130 8.84 8.50 17.24
C GLU A 130 10.26 9.06 17.40
N PRO A 131 11.13 9.10 16.36
CA PRO A 131 12.44 9.73 16.49
C PRO A 131 12.36 11.21 16.87
N LEU A 132 11.39 11.95 16.31
CA LEU A 132 11.18 13.37 16.59
C LEU A 132 10.67 13.59 18.00
N LEU A 133 9.70 12.78 18.44
CA LEU A 133 9.15 12.86 19.80
C LEU A 133 10.19 12.47 20.85
N ASN A 134 11.01 11.46 20.58
CA ASN A 134 12.11 11.06 21.46
C ASN A 134 13.22 12.12 21.52
N TRP A 135 13.54 12.75 20.38
CA TRP A 135 14.45 13.91 20.37
C TRP A 135 13.89 15.06 21.22
N TRP A 136 12.60 15.37 21.11
CA TRP A 136 11.95 16.39 21.93
C TRP A 136 12.01 16.06 23.42
N ASP A 137 11.66 14.83 23.80
CA ASP A 137 11.68 14.40 25.21
C ASP A 137 13.08 14.52 25.82
N ASN A 138 14.13 14.21 25.04
CA ASN A 138 15.51 14.37 25.47
C ASN A 138 15.89 15.85 25.58
N THR A 139 15.54 16.66 24.58
CA THR A 139 15.76 18.11 24.57
C THR A 139 15.08 18.77 25.78
N ARG A 140 13.82 18.43 26.06
CA ARG A 140 13.06 18.93 27.21
C ARG A 140 13.75 18.56 28.54
N LYS A 141 14.22 17.31 28.70
CA LYS A 141 14.98 16.90 29.88
C LYS A 141 16.23 17.76 30.08
N SER A 142 16.97 18.04 29.00
CA SER A 142 18.15 18.92 29.03
C SER A 142 17.81 20.38 29.33
N LEU A 143 16.62 20.84 28.93
CA LEU A 143 16.12 22.20 29.17
C LEU A 143 15.37 22.38 30.49
N SER A 144 15.22 21.33 31.31
CA SER A 144 14.48 21.38 32.58
C SER A 144 14.99 22.46 33.56
N ALA A 145 16.29 22.75 33.55
CA ALA A 145 16.88 23.85 34.32
C ALA A 145 16.40 25.22 33.83
N VAL A 146 16.24 25.37 32.52
CA VAL A 146 15.74 26.59 31.86
C VAL A 146 14.23 26.74 32.03
N GLU A 147 13.46 25.65 31.99
CA GLU A 147 12.02 25.64 32.33
C GLU A 147 11.79 26.19 33.74
N THR A 148 12.60 25.76 34.70
CA THR A 148 12.50 26.20 36.11
C THR A 148 12.85 27.68 36.25
N PHE A 149 13.89 28.13 35.53
CA PHE A 149 14.37 29.51 35.59
C PHE A 149 13.43 30.50 34.89
N LEU A 150 12.89 30.13 33.71
CA LEU A 150 12.01 30.97 32.90
C LEU A 150 10.52 30.78 33.22
N ARG A 151 10.17 29.81 34.09
CA ARG A 151 8.79 29.40 34.39
C ARG A 151 7.98 29.02 33.15
N ILE A 152 8.65 28.49 32.13
CA ILE A 152 8.02 27.98 30.90
C ILE A 152 7.75 26.50 31.11
N LYS A 153 6.51 26.06 30.85
CA LYS A 153 6.18 24.63 30.80
C LYS A 153 6.22 24.16 29.36
N LEU A 154 7.20 23.33 29.00
CA LEU A 154 7.22 22.70 27.69
C LEU A 154 6.26 21.50 27.69
N PRO A 155 5.45 21.33 26.63
CA PRO A 155 4.47 20.26 26.56
C PRO A 155 5.12 18.87 26.47
N THR A 156 4.40 17.86 26.95
CA THR A 156 4.83 16.46 26.81
C THR A 156 4.56 15.94 25.40
N SER A 157 5.43 15.09 24.86
CA SER A 157 5.21 14.42 23.58
C SER A 157 4.13 13.31 23.64
N GLN A 158 3.71 12.88 24.83
CA GLN A 158 2.80 11.74 25.01
C GLN A 158 1.48 11.91 24.26
N GLN A 159 0.95 13.14 24.23
CA GLN A 159 -0.29 13.48 23.54
C GLN A 159 -0.18 13.48 22.01
N LEU A 160 1.04 13.51 21.47
CA LEU A 160 1.28 13.46 20.02
C LEU A 160 1.51 12.04 19.50
N ARG A 161 1.75 11.06 20.38
CA ARG A 161 1.93 9.66 19.98
C ARG A 161 0.59 9.10 19.48
N LEU A 162 0.66 8.18 18.51
CA LEU A 162 -0.53 7.50 18.02
C LEU A 162 -1.26 6.80 19.16
N THR A 163 -2.58 7.02 19.23
CA THR A 163 -3.41 6.33 20.21
C THR A 163 -3.49 4.83 19.86
N PRO A 164 -3.78 3.95 20.84
CA PRO A 164 -3.98 2.53 20.57
C PRO A 164 -5.06 2.27 19.51
N GLN A 165 -6.11 3.11 19.48
CA GLN A 165 -7.18 3.02 18.49
C GLN A 165 -6.66 3.28 17.07
N TRP A 166 -5.91 4.36 16.86
CA TRP A 166 -5.34 4.68 15.54
C TRP A 166 -4.35 3.63 15.09
N ARG A 167 -3.51 3.13 16.02
CA ARG A 167 -2.60 2.02 15.75
C ARG A 167 -3.37 0.79 15.26
N GLN A 168 -4.40 0.38 15.99
CA GLN A 168 -5.24 -0.76 15.63
C GLN A 168 -5.90 -0.60 14.25
N ASN A 169 -6.40 0.60 13.92
CA ASN A 169 -7.00 0.87 12.62
C ASN A 169 -5.99 0.65 11.47
N PHE A 170 -4.77 1.17 11.60
CA PHE A 170 -3.70 0.96 10.62
C PHE A 170 -3.22 -0.50 10.57
N GLU A 171 -3.16 -1.19 11.70
CA GLU A 171 -2.82 -2.62 11.75
C GLU A 171 -3.89 -3.48 11.05
N THR A 172 -5.17 -3.15 11.22
CA THR A 172 -6.27 -3.81 10.50
C THR A 172 -6.16 -3.60 9.00
N LEU A 173 -5.95 -2.35 8.54
CA LEU A 173 -5.75 -2.06 7.11
C LEU A 173 -4.51 -2.79 6.55
N GLN A 174 -3.42 -2.81 7.32
CA GLN A 174 -2.21 -3.54 6.96
C GLN A 174 -2.46 -5.05 6.83
N ALA A 175 -3.19 -5.65 7.77
CA ALA A 175 -3.53 -7.08 7.72
C ALA A 175 -4.37 -7.40 6.48
N LEU A 176 -5.40 -6.59 6.21
CA LEU A 176 -6.25 -6.73 5.02
C LEU A 176 -5.43 -6.61 3.72
N THR A 177 -4.61 -5.57 3.60
CA THR A 177 -3.83 -5.32 2.36
C THR A 177 -2.67 -6.30 2.14
N ASN A 178 -2.23 -7.01 3.19
CA ASN A 178 -1.21 -8.06 3.09
C ASN A 178 -1.80 -9.46 2.87
N ASP A 179 -3.02 -9.73 3.35
CA ASP A 179 -3.67 -11.03 3.16
C ASP A 179 -4.55 -11.06 1.90
N ARG A 180 -3.99 -11.69 0.87
CA ARG A 180 -4.66 -11.89 -0.44
C ARG A 180 -5.88 -12.80 -0.38
N LYS A 181 -6.11 -13.51 0.74
CA LYS A 181 -7.33 -14.31 0.94
C LYS A 181 -8.51 -13.46 1.38
N ILE A 182 -8.23 -12.36 2.07
CA ILE A 182 -9.25 -11.48 2.66
C ILE A 182 -9.50 -10.28 1.74
N HIS A 183 -8.44 -9.78 1.08
CA HIS A 183 -8.52 -8.66 0.15
C HIS A 183 -8.24 -9.09 -1.30
N ARG A 184 -9.06 -8.60 -2.23
CA ARG A 184 -8.92 -8.83 -3.66
C ARG A 184 -8.56 -7.54 -4.37
N PHE A 185 -7.39 -7.52 -5.01
CA PHE A 185 -6.94 -6.38 -5.81
C PHE A 185 -7.03 -6.71 -7.30
N TYR A 186 -7.81 -5.92 -8.03
CA TYR A 186 -7.94 -6.02 -9.48
C TYR A 186 -7.28 -4.80 -10.12
N LEU A 187 -6.38 -5.05 -11.07
CA LEU A 187 -5.78 -3.98 -11.87
C LEU A 187 -6.49 -3.97 -13.22
N VAL A 188 -7.21 -2.89 -13.50
CA VAL A 188 -7.88 -2.69 -14.79
C VAL A 188 -7.10 -1.69 -15.62
N LEU A 189 -6.67 -2.09 -16.80
CA LEU A 189 -5.92 -1.23 -17.72
C LEU A 189 -6.62 -1.17 -19.08
N ASP A 190 -6.52 -0.01 -19.70
CA ASP A 190 -6.80 0.13 -21.13
C ASP A 190 -5.62 -0.44 -21.93
N GLY A 191 -5.93 -1.43 -22.77
CA GLY A 191 -4.99 -2.11 -23.64
C GLY A 191 -4.83 -1.44 -24.99
N ASP A 192 -5.62 -0.43 -25.33
CA ASP A 192 -5.50 0.22 -26.63
C ASP A 192 -4.09 0.78 -26.83
N HIS A 193 -3.49 0.40 -27.96
CA HIS A 193 -2.10 0.70 -28.33
C HIS A 193 -1.01 0.32 -27.31
N GLN A 194 -1.30 -0.51 -26.30
CA GLN A 194 -0.30 -1.01 -25.36
C GLN A 194 0.47 -2.19 -25.97
N ASN A 195 1.80 -2.16 -25.84
CA ASN A 195 2.65 -3.30 -26.17
C ASN A 195 3.10 -4.04 -24.90
N GLN A 196 3.64 -5.25 -25.08
CA GLN A 196 4.11 -6.10 -23.97
C GLN A 196 5.11 -5.36 -23.07
N SER A 197 6.04 -4.58 -23.62
CA SER A 197 7.06 -3.87 -22.83
C SER A 197 6.46 -2.78 -21.93
N SER A 198 5.45 -2.06 -22.40
CA SER A 198 4.74 -1.04 -21.61
C SER A 198 3.94 -1.68 -20.48
N LEU A 199 3.27 -2.81 -20.74
CA LEU A 199 2.55 -3.58 -19.73
C LEU A 199 3.51 -4.17 -18.68
N ASN A 200 4.62 -4.78 -19.12
CA ASN A 200 5.65 -5.28 -18.22
C ASN A 200 6.26 -4.17 -17.35
N ARG A 201 6.46 -2.96 -17.91
CA ARG A 201 6.89 -1.81 -17.12
C ARG A 201 5.86 -1.44 -16.04
N ARG A 202 4.57 -1.43 -16.33
CA ARG A 202 3.51 -1.16 -15.33
C ARG A 202 3.47 -2.25 -14.26
N LEU A 203 3.50 -3.52 -14.67
CA LEU A 203 3.50 -4.66 -13.75
C LEU A 203 4.75 -4.70 -12.85
N SER A 204 5.89 -4.22 -13.35
CA SER A 204 7.11 -4.13 -12.54
C SER A 204 6.93 -3.23 -11.33
N VAL A 205 6.11 -2.17 -11.43
CA VAL A 205 5.79 -1.28 -10.31
C VAL A 205 5.04 -2.06 -9.22
N CYS A 206 4.04 -2.87 -9.59
CA CYS A 206 3.33 -3.76 -8.67
C CYS A 206 4.30 -4.65 -7.86
N GLY A 207 5.18 -5.36 -8.58
CA GLY A 207 6.18 -6.23 -7.96
C GLY A 207 7.15 -5.49 -7.04
N MET A 208 7.64 -4.33 -7.46
CA MET A 208 8.58 -3.53 -6.68
C MET A 208 7.95 -2.92 -5.42
N HIS A 209 6.63 -2.70 -5.40
CA HIS A 209 5.90 -2.22 -4.22
C HIS A 209 5.29 -3.34 -3.35
N ALA A 210 5.49 -4.62 -3.72
CA ALA A 210 4.85 -5.77 -3.05
C ALA A 210 3.30 -5.81 -3.16
N VAL A 211 2.75 -5.04 -4.09
CA VAL A 211 1.31 -4.93 -4.35
C VAL A 211 1.00 -5.67 -5.63
N THR A 212 0.81 -6.99 -5.54
CA THR A 212 0.48 -7.83 -6.70
C THR A 212 -1.03 -7.93 -6.88
N PRO A 213 -1.60 -7.56 -8.05
CA PRO A 213 -3.01 -7.78 -8.32
C PRO A 213 -3.31 -9.27 -8.48
N SER A 214 -4.49 -9.68 -8.01
CA SER A 214 -5.02 -11.03 -8.20
C SER A 214 -5.40 -11.28 -9.65
N ALA A 215 -5.92 -10.26 -10.34
CA ALA A 215 -6.11 -10.31 -11.77
C ALA A 215 -5.76 -9.00 -12.47
N LEU A 216 -5.29 -9.14 -13.70
CA LEU A 216 -5.10 -8.07 -14.65
C LEU A 216 -6.25 -8.12 -15.67
N ILE A 217 -7.14 -7.13 -15.61
CA ILE A 217 -8.28 -6.99 -16.52
C ILE A 217 -7.89 -5.98 -17.59
N LEU A 218 -7.92 -6.40 -18.85
CA LEU A 218 -7.50 -5.57 -19.98
C LEU A 218 -8.70 -5.30 -20.89
N SER A 219 -8.94 -4.04 -21.24
CA SER A 219 -9.85 -3.69 -22.34
C SER A 219 -9.07 -3.58 -23.65
N ASP A 220 -9.68 -3.95 -24.77
CA ASP A 220 -9.20 -3.60 -26.12
C ASP A 220 -7.75 -4.05 -26.46
N LEU A 221 -7.22 -5.07 -25.78
CA LEU A 221 -5.87 -5.59 -26.02
C LEU A 221 -5.85 -6.69 -27.09
N ASP A 222 -4.79 -6.70 -27.90
CA ASP A 222 -4.44 -7.79 -28.81
C ASP A 222 -4.25 -9.13 -28.07
N ILE A 223 -4.84 -10.20 -28.61
CA ILE A 223 -4.78 -11.57 -28.11
C ILE A 223 -3.32 -12.07 -28.06
N GLU A 224 -2.48 -11.68 -29.03
CA GLU A 224 -1.07 -12.07 -29.06
C GLU A 224 -0.30 -11.50 -27.87
N VAL A 225 -0.55 -10.24 -27.51
CA VAL A 225 0.08 -9.59 -26.35
C VAL A 225 -0.37 -10.24 -25.05
N MET A 226 -1.65 -10.63 -24.94
CA MET A 226 -2.14 -11.39 -23.78
C MET A 226 -1.50 -12.78 -23.67
N ALA A 227 -1.32 -13.49 -24.78
CA ALA A 227 -0.66 -14.79 -24.78
C ALA A 227 0.80 -14.68 -24.30
N GLN A 228 1.55 -13.69 -24.82
CA GLN A 228 2.93 -13.42 -24.40
C GLN A 228 3.04 -13.09 -22.91
N LEU A 229 2.11 -12.28 -22.37
CA LEU A 229 2.07 -11.99 -20.94
C LEU A 229 1.82 -13.25 -20.11
N ASN A 230 0.88 -14.11 -20.53
CA ASN A 230 0.57 -15.34 -19.81
C ASN A 230 1.71 -16.36 -19.82
N GLU A 231 2.60 -16.33 -20.82
CA GLU A 231 3.81 -17.17 -20.83
C GLU A 231 4.87 -16.71 -19.81
N GLU A 232 4.87 -15.42 -19.43
CA GLU A 232 5.86 -14.83 -18.52
C GLU A 232 5.39 -14.81 -17.06
N LEU A 233 4.11 -15.06 -16.80
CA LEU A 233 3.47 -14.89 -15.50
C LEU A 233 3.03 -16.23 -14.90
N ASP A 234 3.29 -16.42 -13.61
CA ASP A 234 2.71 -17.55 -12.87
C ASP A 234 1.20 -17.33 -12.68
N ALA A 235 0.40 -18.15 -13.35
CA ALA A 235 -1.07 -18.12 -13.26
C ALA A 235 -1.61 -18.36 -11.84
N SER A 236 -0.82 -18.96 -10.93
CA SER A 236 -1.20 -19.09 -9.51
C SER A 236 -1.01 -17.80 -8.71
N MET A 237 -0.35 -16.80 -9.29
CA MET A 237 -0.14 -15.49 -8.69
C MET A 237 -1.01 -14.40 -9.28
N MET A 238 -1.13 -14.37 -10.60
CA MET A 238 -1.86 -13.33 -11.32
C MET A 238 -2.40 -13.92 -12.61
N THR A 239 -3.70 -13.75 -12.84
CA THR A 239 -4.35 -14.19 -14.08
C THR A 239 -4.69 -12.96 -14.93
N THR A 240 -4.57 -13.07 -16.25
CA THR A 240 -5.01 -12.04 -17.18
C THR A 240 -6.39 -12.39 -17.75
N THR A 241 -7.26 -11.40 -17.90
CA THR A 241 -8.57 -11.58 -18.57
C THR A 241 -8.93 -10.35 -19.39
N SER A 242 -9.62 -10.56 -20.51
CA SER A 242 -10.29 -9.46 -21.20
C SER A 242 -11.51 -9.01 -20.40
N ILE A 243 -11.80 -7.70 -20.45
CA ILE A 243 -13.01 -7.11 -19.86
C ILE A 243 -14.30 -7.71 -20.45
N ASP A 244 -14.29 -8.14 -21.72
CA ASP A 244 -15.48 -8.66 -22.38
C ASP A 244 -15.83 -10.09 -21.93
N ASN A 245 -14.86 -10.79 -21.32
CA ASN A 245 -15.05 -12.13 -20.75
C ASN A 245 -15.37 -12.09 -19.24
N LEU A 246 -15.57 -10.90 -18.69
CA LEU A 246 -15.74 -10.72 -17.25
C LEU A 246 -17.19 -11.03 -16.84
N ASN A 247 -17.33 -12.07 -16.03
CA ASN A 247 -18.59 -12.51 -15.44
C ASN A 247 -18.33 -13.15 -14.08
N GLU A 248 -19.39 -13.43 -13.33
CA GLU A 248 -19.34 -14.01 -11.98
C GLU A 248 -18.53 -15.32 -11.94
N MET A 249 -18.66 -16.22 -12.93
CA MET A 249 -17.89 -17.46 -12.98
C MET A 249 -16.39 -17.21 -13.23
N THR A 250 -16.05 -16.27 -14.11
CA THR A 250 -14.65 -15.87 -14.36
C THR A 250 -14.04 -15.30 -13.09
N LEU A 251 -14.77 -14.46 -12.36
CA LEU A 251 -14.32 -13.87 -11.09
C LEU A 251 -14.14 -14.93 -10.00
N ASN A 252 -15.13 -15.79 -9.78
CA ASN A 252 -15.02 -16.89 -8.83
C ASN A 252 -13.80 -17.79 -9.11
N ARG A 253 -13.42 -17.97 -10.38
CA ARG A 253 -12.18 -18.68 -10.74
C ARG A 253 -10.91 -17.89 -10.40
N LEU A 254 -10.91 -16.58 -10.61
CA LEU A 254 -9.82 -15.68 -10.22
C LEU A 254 -9.60 -15.66 -8.70
N GLU A 255 -10.63 -15.99 -7.92
CA GLU A 255 -10.62 -15.96 -6.45
C GLU A 255 -9.99 -17.21 -5.79
N ILE A 256 -9.86 -18.33 -6.51
CA ILE A 256 -9.41 -19.60 -5.94
C ILE A 256 -7.88 -19.75 -5.96
N SER A 257 -7.18 -18.96 -6.78
CA SER A 257 -5.71 -19.06 -6.96
C SER A 257 -4.97 -17.96 -6.21
N THR A 258 -4.60 -18.19 -4.95
CA THR A 258 -3.75 -17.23 -4.22
C THR A 258 -2.61 -17.89 -3.46
N LYS A 259 -1.38 -17.56 -3.85
CA LYS A 259 -0.18 -17.73 -3.04
C LYS A 259 0.28 -16.37 -2.48
N ALA A 260 1.05 -16.44 -1.40
CA ALA A 260 1.74 -15.28 -0.84
C ALA A 260 2.73 -14.69 -1.86
N ASN A 261 2.87 -13.36 -1.89
CA ASN A 261 3.84 -12.63 -2.73
C ASN A 261 5.31 -12.92 -2.36
N PHE A 262 5.52 -13.68 -1.28
CA PHE A 262 6.78 -14.00 -0.66
C PHE A 262 6.71 -15.42 -0.11
N VAL A 263 7.73 -16.24 -0.42
CA VAL A 263 7.85 -17.61 0.07
C VAL A 263 9.26 -17.79 0.63
N LEU A 264 9.34 -18.07 1.93
CA LEU A 264 10.58 -18.48 2.59
C LEU A 264 10.67 -20.01 2.57
N ASN A 265 11.76 -20.54 2.05
CA ASN A 265 12.11 -21.95 2.17
C ASN A 265 13.37 -22.10 3.01
N GLU A 266 13.17 -22.37 4.30
CA GLU A 266 14.26 -22.53 5.27
C GLU A 266 15.15 -23.73 4.94
N SER A 267 14.57 -24.85 4.49
CA SER A 267 15.35 -26.05 4.16
C SER A 267 16.36 -25.81 3.03
N GLN A 268 16.01 -24.94 2.09
CA GLN A 268 16.85 -24.58 0.95
C GLN A 268 17.56 -23.23 1.13
N GLN A 269 17.42 -22.59 2.30
CA GLN A 269 17.95 -21.27 2.61
C GLN A 269 17.67 -20.27 1.47
N SER A 270 16.41 -20.20 1.05
CA SER A 270 16.02 -19.42 -0.12
C SER A 270 14.74 -18.61 0.12
N ILE A 271 14.68 -17.48 -0.56
CA ILE A 271 13.52 -16.59 -0.57
C ILE A 271 13.04 -16.49 -2.02
N SER A 272 11.76 -16.72 -2.27
CA SER A 272 11.12 -16.48 -3.56
C SER A 272 10.13 -15.32 -3.47
N ILE A 273 10.21 -14.40 -4.43
CA ILE A 273 9.46 -13.15 -4.44
C ILE A 273 8.87 -12.96 -5.82
N PHE A 274 7.58 -12.67 -5.88
CA PHE A 274 6.93 -12.40 -7.15
C PHE A 274 7.19 -10.95 -7.59
N LEU A 275 7.77 -10.80 -8.78
CA LEU A 275 8.20 -9.56 -9.43
C LEU A 275 7.75 -9.57 -10.90
N PRO A 276 6.43 -9.48 -11.17
CA PRO A 276 5.90 -9.54 -12.54
C PRO A 276 6.44 -8.39 -13.38
N GLY A 277 6.75 -8.66 -14.66
CA GLY A 277 7.26 -7.64 -15.59
C GLY A 277 8.68 -7.11 -15.30
N VAL A 278 9.38 -7.64 -14.30
CA VAL A 278 10.78 -7.29 -14.01
C VAL A 278 11.73 -8.08 -14.91
N SER A 279 12.54 -7.37 -15.69
CA SER A 279 13.62 -7.95 -16.49
C SER A 279 14.84 -8.26 -15.64
N LYS A 280 15.38 -9.48 -15.76
CA LYS A 280 16.63 -9.90 -15.11
C LYS A 280 17.81 -8.98 -15.49
N LYS A 281 17.84 -8.43 -16.71
CA LYS A 281 18.97 -7.65 -17.21
C LYS A 281 19.11 -6.30 -16.50
N ASP A 282 17.99 -5.74 -16.06
CA ASP A 282 17.92 -4.38 -15.49
C ASP A 282 17.73 -4.39 -13.96
N LEU A 283 17.53 -5.57 -13.37
CA LEU A 283 17.40 -5.74 -11.93
C LEU A 283 18.78 -5.75 -11.26
N VAL A 284 18.97 -4.83 -10.32
CA VAL A 284 20.17 -4.78 -9.47
C VAL A 284 19.82 -5.21 -8.06
N ILE A 285 20.58 -6.16 -7.52
CA ILE A 285 20.39 -6.71 -6.17
C ILE A 285 21.61 -6.39 -5.33
N LYS A 286 21.41 -5.80 -4.15
CA LYS A 286 22.47 -5.51 -3.19
C LYS A 286 22.05 -5.95 -1.80
N GLN A 287 22.94 -6.59 -1.06
CA GLN A 287 22.72 -6.90 0.35
C GLN A 287 23.58 -5.97 1.22
N ILE A 288 22.97 -5.35 2.23
CA ILE A 288 23.67 -4.53 3.23
C ILE A 288 23.19 -5.00 4.60
N GLY A 289 24.09 -5.70 5.33
CA GLY A 289 23.73 -6.36 6.57
C GLY A 289 22.57 -7.34 6.37
N GLU A 290 21.50 -7.13 7.14
CA GLU A 290 20.31 -7.97 7.19
C GLU A 290 19.24 -7.60 6.14
N VAL A 291 19.55 -6.68 5.22
CA VAL A 291 18.58 -6.18 4.24
C VAL A 291 19.07 -6.43 2.82
N VAL A 292 18.22 -7.05 2.01
CA VAL A 292 18.39 -7.16 0.56
C VAL A 292 17.60 -6.05 -0.12
N PHE A 293 18.29 -5.23 -0.89
CA PHE A 293 17.73 -4.17 -1.71
C PHE A 293 17.64 -4.62 -3.17
N LEU A 294 16.45 -4.47 -3.74
CA LEU A 294 16.18 -4.62 -5.16
C LEU A 294 16.02 -3.22 -5.77
N PHE A 295 16.70 -2.97 -6.89
CA PHE A 295 16.59 -1.73 -7.65
C PHE A 295 16.22 -2.05 -9.10
N TYR A 296 15.17 -1.40 -9.61
CA TYR A 296 14.69 -1.60 -10.97
C TYR A 296 13.97 -0.34 -11.47
N LEU A 297 14.39 0.23 -12.60
CA LEU A 297 13.77 1.40 -13.23
C LEU A 297 13.43 2.56 -12.27
N GLY A 298 14.34 2.88 -11.34
CA GLY A 298 14.16 3.94 -10.34
C GLY A 298 13.35 3.53 -9.10
N GLN A 299 12.76 2.34 -9.09
CA GLN A 299 12.09 1.76 -7.92
C GLN A 299 13.08 1.06 -7.00
N LYS A 300 12.78 1.08 -5.71
CA LYS A 300 13.55 0.42 -4.65
C LYS A 300 12.63 -0.43 -3.78
N ARG A 301 12.94 -1.71 -3.62
CA ARG A 301 12.29 -2.61 -2.66
C ARG A 301 13.31 -3.08 -1.63
N ALA A 302 12.98 -3.01 -0.36
CA ALA A 302 13.78 -3.54 0.73
C ALA A 302 13.16 -4.84 1.25
N LEU A 303 14.01 -5.81 1.55
CA LEU A 303 13.62 -7.12 2.06
C LEU A 303 14.44 -7.39 3.31
N HIS A 304 13.77 -7.40 4.46
CA HIS A 304 14.40 -7.72 5.73
C HIS A 304 14.52 -9.25 5.85
N LEU A 305 15.74 -9.73 6.09
CA LEU A 305 15.99 -11.16 6.26
C LEU A 305 15.46 -11.64 7.60
N THR A 306 14.87 -12.83 7.60
CA THR A 306 14.45 -13.53 8.82
C THR A 306 15.66 -13.98 9.63
N ASP A 307 15.48 -14.27 10.91
CA ASP A 307 16.58 -14.65 11.82
C ASP A 307 17.43 -15.82 11.29
N SER A 308 16.80 -16.76 10.57
CA SER A 308 17.47 -17.88 9.89
C SER A 308 18.48 -17.46 8.80
N LEU A 309 18.26 -16.30 8.17
CA LEU A 309 19.02 -15.80 7.02
C LEU A 309 19.86 -14.56 7.31
N LYS A 310 19.66 -13.90 8.46
CA LYS A 310 20.34 -12.63 8.81
C LYS A 310 21.86 -12.67 8.72
N THR A 311 22.48 -13.80 9.03
CA THR A 311 23.94 -13.99 9.01
C THR A 311 24.47 -14.52 7.68
N GLN A 312 23.60 -14.75 6.70
CA GLN A 312 23.95 -15.37 5.42
C GLN A 312 24.08 -14.32 4.33
N THR A 313 24.80 -14.66 3.26
CA THR A 313 24.96 -13.79 2.09
C THR A 313 24.22 -14.37 0.90
N CYS A 314 23.49 -13.52 0.18
CA CYS A 314 22.84 -13.86 -1.07
C CYS A 314 23.90 -14.18 -2.15
N GLN A 315 23.97 -15.43 -2.56
CA GLN A 315 24.97 -15.91 -3.54
C GLN A 315 24.42 -15.93 -4.97
N LYS A 316 23.13 -16.23 -5.12
CA LYS A 316 22.54 -16.49 -6.43
C LYS A 316 21.11 -16.00 -6.48
N GLY A 317 20.77 -15.34 -7.59
CA GLY A 317 19.41 -15.01 -7.99
C GLY A 317 19.02 -15.74 -9.28
N GLN A 318 17.79 -16.27 -9.32
CA GLN A 318 17.21 -16.85 -10.53
C GLN A 318 15.82 -16.25 -10.76
N MET A 319 15.46 -16.02 -12.02
CA MET A 319 14.13 -15.52 -12.38
C MET A 319 13.42 -16.51 -13.31
N HIS A 320 12.17 -16.83 -13.00
CA HIS A 320 11.32 -17.70 -13.81
C HIS A 320 9.84 -17.39 -13.55
N LEU A 321 9.03 -17.23 -14.60
CA LEU A 321 7.58 -16.94 -14.50
C LEU A 321 7.25 -15.78 -13.55
N GLY A 322 8.01 -14.70 -13.62
CA GLY A 322 7.87 -13.54 -12.73
C GLY A 322 8.38 -13.74 -11.29
N TRP A 323 8.83 -14.94 -10.91
CA TRP A 323 9.44 -15.17 -9.60
C TRP A 323 10.93 -14.90 -9.60
N LEU A 324 11.41 -14.16 -8.62
CA LEU A 324 12.82 -14.06 -8.24
C LEU A 324 13.09 -14.97 -7.05
N THR A 325 13.92 -16.00 -7.23
CA THR A 325 14.42 -16.85 -6.15
C THR A 325 15.85 -16.46 -5.81
N LEU A 326 16.06 -16.02 -4.57
CA LEU A 326 17.35 -15.73 -3.96
C LEU A 326 17.79 -16.90 -3.09
N ARG A 327 19.04 -17.34 -3.25
CA ARG A 327 19.66 -18.37 -2.41
C ARG A 327 20.76 -17.79 -1.56
N PHE A 328 20.75 -18.16 -0.29
CA PHE A 328 21.65 -17.69 0.73
C PHE A 328 22.52 -18.84 1.20
N ASN A 329 23.79 -18.55 1.45
CA ASN A 329 24.71 -19.47 2.10
C ASN A 329 25.48 -18.70 3.18
N GLN A 330 25.97 -19.43 4.18
CA GLN A 330 27.01 -18.89 5.05
C GLN A 330 28.27 -18.64 4.22
N LEU A 331 28.88 -17.48 4.41
CA LEU A 331 30.25 -17.26 3.94
C LEU A 331 31.12 -18.29 4.63
N GLU A 332 31.66 -19.24 3.88
CA GLU A 332 32.83 -19.99 4.34
C GLU A 332 33.89 -18.93 4.66
N GLN A 333 34.21 -18.77 5.94
CA GLN A 333 35.37 -18.01 6.35
C GLN A 333 36.58 -18.76 5.80
N ASN A 334 37.06 -18.33 4.62
CA ASN A 334 38.39 -18.68 4.16
C ASN A 334 39.40 -17.96 5.07
N ALA A 335 39.78 -18.62 6.16
CA ALA A 335 41.13 -18.62 6.75
C ALA A 335 41.23 -19.71 7.81
#